data_AF-A0A924LNL2-F1
#
_entry.id   AF-A0A924LNL2-F1
#
_cell.length_a   1.000
_cell.length_b   1.000
_cell.length_c   1.000
_cell.angle_alpha   90.00
_cell.angle_beta   90.00
_cell.angle_gamma   90.00
#
_symmetry.space_group_name_H-M   'P 1'
#
loop_
_entity.id
_entity.type
_entity.pdbx_description
1 polymer ?
#
loop_
_entity_poly.entity_id
_entity_poly.type
_entity_poly.pdbx_seq_one_letter_code
_entity_poly.pdbx_strand_id
1 'polypeptide(L)' 'MDALAQVEREVRGLVADVVADYDERSMSGSLPTLLDPAGAVQRVWDAVAGFGALQPFLDDPRVEEIWIKTV' A
#
# COMPACT_ATOMS: atom_id res chain seq x y z
N MET A 1 -20.12 -12.31 2.79
CA MET A 1 -18.96 -12.34 1.87
C MET A 1 -18.64 -10.94 1.34
N ASP A 2 -19.60 -10.05 1.09
CA ASP A 2 -19.36 -8.69 0.55
C ASP A 2 -18.68 -7.67 1.48
N ALA A 3 -18.73 -7.88 2.81
CA ALA A 3 -18.26 -6.88 3.78
C ALA A 3 -16.74 -6.69 3.76
N LEU A 4 -15.95 -7.76 3.59
CA LEU A 4 -14.49 -7.65 3.54
C LEU A 4 -14.02 -6.99 2.25
N ALA A 5 -14.65 -7.33 1.12
CA ALA A 5 -14.36 -6.67 -0.16
C ALA A 5 -14.74 -5.18 -0.13
N GLN A 6 -15.80 -4.82 0.60
CA GLN A 6 -16.18 -3.42 0.81
C GLN A 6 -15.13 -2.67 1.64
N VAL A 7 -14.71 -3.23 2.77
CA VAL A 7 -13.65 -2.64 3.61
C VAL A 7 -12.35 -2.48 2.81
N GLU A 8 -11.98 -3.48 2.01
CA GLU A 8 -10.79 -3.39 1.16
C GLU A 8 -10.87 -2.19 0.20
N ARG A 9 -12.01 -2.03 -0.48
CA ARG A 9 -12.24 -0.88 -1.39
C ARG A 9 -12.17 0.46 -0.65
N GLU A 10 -12.74 0.55 0.55
CA GLU A 10 -12.71 1.76 1.37
C GLU A 10 -11.28 2.12 1.77
N VAL A 11 -10.49 1.15 2.21
CA VAL A 11 -9.09 1.38 2.57
C VAL A 11 -8.28 1.78 1.34
N ARG A 12 -8.53 1.20 0.16
CA ARG A 12 -7.87 1.60 -1.09
C ARG A 12 -8.16 3.06 -1.44
N GLY A 13 -9.42 3.48 -1.31
CA GLY A 13 -9.82 4.88 -1.50
C GLY A 13 -9.10 5.81 -0.53
N LEU A 14 -9.07 5.45 0.76
CA LEU A 14 -8.39 6.25 1.78
C LEU A 14 -6.89 6.41 1.49
N VAL A 15 -6.20 5.34 1.07
CA VAL A 15 -4.78 5.42 0.71
C VAL A 15 -4.56 6.36 -0.48
N ALA A 16 -5.41 6.31 -1.50
CA ALA A 16 -5.33 7.20 -2.65
C ALA A 16 -5.52 8.68 -2.23
N ASP A 17 -6.51 8.96 -1.39
CA ASP A 17 -6.81 10.30 -0.89
C ASP A 17 -5.63 10.88 -0.09
N VAL A 18 -5.03 10.07 0.79
CA VAL A 18 -3.87 10.49 1.60
C VAL A 18 -2.66 10.79 0.73
N VAL A 19 -2.39 9.97 -0.29
CA VAL A 19 -1.26 10.21 -1.20
C VAL A 19 -1.48 11.48 -2.03
N ALA A 20 -2.71 11.74 -2.48
CA ALA A 20 -3.05 12.97 -3.19
C ALA A 20 -2.87 14.23 -2.32
N ASP A 21 -3.37 14.21 -1.08
CA ASP A 21 -3.18 15.31 -0.12
C ASP A 21 -1.69 15.56 0.19
N TYR A 22 -0.89 14.48 0.29
CA TYR A 22 0.57 14.62 0.44
C TYR A 22 1.22 15.28 -0.77
N ASP A 23 0.84 14.86 -1.98
CA ASP A 23 1.41 15.38 -3.23
C ASP A 23 1.14 16.89 -3.37
N GLU A 24 -0.11 17.31 -3.13
CA GLU A 24 -0.50 18.73 -3.11
C GLU A 24 0.33 19.55 -2.12
N ARG A 25 0.52 19.04 -0.90
CA ARG A 25 1.33 19.73 0.12
C ARG A 25 2.81 19.77 -0.26
N SER A 26 3.33 18.74 -0.91
CA SER A 26 4.73 18.72 -1.36
C SER A 26 5.04 19.82 -2.38
N MET A 27 4.06 20.21 -3.21
CA MET A 27 4.21 21.31 -4.19
C MET A 27 4.36 22.69 -3.52
N SER A 28 3.85 22.85 -2.29
CA SER A 28 4.02 24.09 -1.51
C SER A 28 5.42 24.23 -0.88
N GLY A 29 6.29 23.22 -1.02
CA GLY A 29 7.65 23.19 -0.47
C GLY A 29 7.74 22.82 1.01
N SER A 30 6.61 22.50 1.64
CA SER A 30 6.55 22.11 3.06
C SER A 30 6.89 20.63 3.30
N LEU A 31 6.88 19.80 2.24
CA LEU A 31 7.16 18.37 2.28
C LEU A 31 8.04 17.93 1.10
N PRO A 32 8.81 16.83 1.24
CA PRO A 32 9.51 16.20 0.12
C PRO A 32 8.57 15.86 -1.05
N THR A 33 9.02 16.07 -2.29
CA THR A 33 8.24 15.76 -3.49
C THR A 33 8.09 14.25 -3.73
N LEU A 34 6.91 13.84 -4.18
CA LEU A 34 6.60 12.46 -4.52
C LEU A 34 6.81 12.19 -6.02
N LEU A 35 7.95 11.60 -6.39
CA LEU A 35 8.31 11.37 -7.80
C LEU A 35 7.45 10.32 -8.51
N ASP A 36 6.85 9.40 -7.76
CA ASP A 36 5.99 8.33 -8.26
C ASP A 36 4.79 8.15 -7.32
N PRO A 37 3.70 8.92 -7.53
CA PRO A 37 2.50 8.85 -6.71
C PRO A 37 1.80 7.50 -6.79
N ALA A 38 1.76 6.88 -7.98
CA ALA A 38 1.10 5.59 -8.16
C ALA A 38 1.82 4.47 -7.39
N GLY A 39 3.14 4.40 -7.47
CA GLY A 39 3.91 3.47 -6.65
C GLY A 39 3.88 3.81 -5.16
N ALA A 40 3.68 5.08 -4.80
CA ALA A 40 3.48 5.46 -3.39
C ALA A 40 2.16 4.91 -2.83
N VAL A 41 1.07 5.01 -3.58
CA VAL A 41 -0.22 4.38 -3.23
C VAL A 41 -0.01 2.89 -2.99
N GLN A 42 0.68 2.18 -3.90
CA GLN A 42 0.93 0.76 -3.73
C GLN A 42 1.77 0.47 -2.47
N ARG A 43 2.87 1.22 -2.25
CA ARG A 43 3.72 1.02 -1.06
C ARG A 43 2.99 1.29 0.26
N VAL A 44 2.12 2.31 0.29
CA VAL A 44 1.30 2.60 1.47
C VAL A 44 0.25 1.52 1.69
N TRP A 45 -0.39 1.05 0.62
CA TRP A 45 -1.32 -0.08 0.66
C TRP A 45 -0.63 -1.33 1.23
N ASP A 46 0.51 -1.70 0.65
CA ASP A 46 1.31 -2.84 1.08
C ASP A 46 1.65 -2.73 2.57
N ALA A 47 2.05 -1.54 3.04
CA ALA A 47 2.42 -1.29 4.43
C ALA A 47 1.27 -1.28 5.44
N VAL A 48 0.07 -0.83 5.04
CA VAL A 48 -1.06 -0.61 5.97
C VAL A 48 -2.06 -1.76 5.94
N ALA A 49 -2.33 -2.30 4.76
CA ALA A 49 -3.34 -3.34 4.54
C ALA A 49 -2.73 -4.68 4.11
N GLY A 50 -1.42 -4.71 3.82
CA GLY A 50 -0.67 -5.92 3.45
C GLY A 50 0.46 -6.26 4.41
N PHE A 51 1.47 -6.95 3.91
CA PHE A 51 2.65 -7.39 4.67
C PHE A 51 3.87 -6.46 4.50
N GLY A 52 3.64 -5.20 4.14
CA GLY A 52 4.65 -4.18 3.93
C GLY A 52 5.62 -4.53 2.83
N ALA A 53 6.92 -4.38 3.11
CA ALA A 53 7.97 -4.66 2.14
C ALA A 53 7.98 -6.12 1.63
N LEU A 54 7.28 -7.04 2.31
CA LEU A 54 7.13 -8.42 1.85
C LEU A 54 6.01 -8.59 0.81
N GLN A 55 5.04 -7.68 0.75
CA GLN A 55 3.87 -7.80 -0.13
C GLN A 55 4.24 -8.07 -1.60
N PRO A 56 5.23 -7.37 -2.21
CA PRO A 56 5.59 -7.63 -3.61
C PRO A 56 6.13 -9.04 -3.86
N PHE A 57 6.72 -9.68 -2.84
CA PHE A 57 7.21 -11.05 -2.94
C PHE A 57 6.08 -12.06 -2.74
N LEU A 58 5.10 -11.75 -1.89
CA LEU A 58 3.92 -12.59 -1.69
C LEU A 58 2.97 -12.57 -2.91
N ASP A 59 2.93 -11.44 -3.62
CA ASP A 59 2.11 -11.27 -4.83
C ASP A 59 2.77 -11.84 -6.11
N ASP A 60 4.07 -12.16 -6.07
CA ASP A 60 4.78 -12.73 -7.23
C ASP A 60 4.57 -14.26 -7.29
N PRO A 61 3.84 -14.79 -8.30
CA PRO A 61 3.57 -16.22 -8.41
C PRO A 61 4.82 -17.09 -8.69
N ARG A 62 5.98 -16.47 -8.95
CA ARG A 62 7.26 -17.16 -9.14
C ARG A 62 8.01 -17.37 -7.82
N VAL A 63 7.58 -16.70 -6.75
CA VAL A 63 8.18 -16.80 -5.41
C VAL A 63 7.40 -17.85 -4.60
N GLU A 64 8.12 -18.78 -3.98
CA GLU A 64 7.51 -19.79 -3.10
C GLU A 64 7.45 -19.28 -1.65
N GLU A 65 6.30 -19.46 -1.01
CA GLU A 65 6.08 -19.11 0.39
C GLU A 65 6.47 -20.28 1.31
N ILE A 66 7.38 -20.02 2.26
CA ILE A 66 7.84 -21.04 3.23
C ILE A 66 7.31 -20.69 4.61
N TRP A 67 6.39 -21.52 5.13
CA TRP A 67 5.85 -21.37 6.48
C TRP A 67 6.71 -22.09 7.53
N ILE A 68 7.25 -21.33 8.47
CA ILE A 68 7.98 -21.88 9.62
C ILE A 68 7.01 -22.05 10.78
N LYS A 69 6.67 -23.30 11.11
CA LYS A 69 6.02 -23.62 12.38
C LYS A 69 7.07 -23.70 13.48
N THR A 70 6.95 -22.86 14.49
CA THR A 70 7.71 -23.04 15.74
C THR A 70 6.83 -23.85 16.68
N VAL A 71 7.38 -24.96 17.18
CA VAL A 71 6.71 -25.85 18.14
C VAL A 71 6.62 -25.23 19.52
#